data_AF-A0A1F6R5T8-F1
#
_entry.id   AF-A0A1F6R5T8-F1
#
_cell.length_a   1.000
_cell.length_b   1.000
_cell.length_c   1.000
_cell.angle_alpha   90.00
_cell.angle_beta   90.00
_cell.angle_gamma   90.00
#
_symmetry.space_group_name_H-M   'P 1'
#
loop_
_entity.id
_entity.type
_entity.pdbx_description
1 polymer ?
#
loop_
_entity_poly.entity_id
_entity_poly.type
_entity_poly.pdbx_seq_one_letter_code
_entity_poly.pdbx_strand_id
1 'polypeptide(L)'
;MPSKGIAIHATYVVAFVVITIILSFLVIYKSLDIIGKEATRTSCMRKLTKYCQDWGVNNYNAEPYSWDDTEPKECETLEIYKPTKEECEEF
;
A
#
# COMPACT_ATOMS: atom_id res chain seq x y z
N MET A 1 43.51 -30.05 22.55
CA MET A 1 43.23 -29.18 21.38
C MET A 1 41.73 -29.17 21.10
N PRO A 2 40.95 -28.21 21.64
CA PRO A 2 39.51 -28.14 21.42
C PRO A 2 39.17 -27.29 20.19
N SER A 3 39.92 -27.40 19.08
CA SER A 3 39.72 -26.53 17.91
C SER A 3 38.59 -27.00 16.98
N LYS A 4 38.23 -28.29 17.02
CA LYS A 4 37.21 -28.87 16.12
C LYS A 4 35.79 -28.49 16.49
N GLY A 5 35.49 -28.40 17.79
CA GLY A 5 34.14 -28.05 18.28
C GLY A 5 33.75 -26.60 17.94
N ILE A 6 34.68 -25.66 18.13
CA ILE A 6 34.47 -24.23 17.89
C ILE A 6 34.25 -23.95 16.39
N ALA A 7 35.03 -24.59 15.52
CA ALA A 7 34.90 -24.43 14.07
C ALA A 7 33.55 -24.93 13.53
N ILE A 8 33.05 -26.06 14.03
CA ILE A 8 31.75 -26.62 13.60
C ILE A 8 30.59 -25.72 14.05
N HIS A 9 30.66 -25.21 15.28
CA HIS A 9 29.63 -24.30 15.80
C HIS A 9 29.64 -22.98 15.04
N ALA A 10 30.81 -22.42 14.74
CA ALA A 10 30.92 -21.20 13.93
C ALA A 10 30.32 -21.39 12.52
N THR A 11 30.62 -22.50 11.85
CA THR A 11 30.05 -22.81 10.53
C THR A 11 28.52 -22.94 10.59
N TYR A 12 27.98 -23.57 11.63
CA TYR A 12 26.53 -23.68 11.82
C TYR A 12 25.87 -22.32 12.03
N VAL A 13 26.46 -21.46 12.86
CA VAL A 13 25.94 -20.10 13.10
C VAL A 13 25.96 -19.28 11.80
N VAL A 14 27.05 -19.34 11.03
CA VAL A 14 27.13 -18.63 9.74
C VAL A 14 26.07 -19.15 8.77
N ALA A 15 25.90 -20.46 8.64
CA ALA A 15 24.88 -21.05 7.78
C ALA A 15 23.46 -20.63 8.21
N PHE A 16 23.18 -20.63 9.51
CA PHE A 16 21.88 -20.23 10.05
C PHE A 16 21.59 -18.74 9.79
N VAL A 17 22.58 -17.87 9.97
CA VAL A 17 22.45 -16.43 9.68
C VAL A 17 22.17 -16.22 8.19
N VAL A 18 22.90 -16.89 7.30
CA VAL A 18 22.68 -16.78 5.84
C VAL A 18 21.28 -17.25 5.46
N ILE A 19 20.81 -18.38 5.99
CA ILE A 19 19.45 -18.88 5.74
C ILE A 19 18.41 -17.87 6.23
N THR A 20 18.60 -17.32 7.43
CA THR A 20 17.68 -16.33 8.01
C THR A 20 17.60 -15.08 7.14
N ILE A 21 18.75 -14.57 6.67
CA ILE A 21 18.81 -13.42 5.78
C ILE A 21 18.03 -13.69 4.48
N ILE A 22 18.23 -14.86 3.87
CA ILE A 22 17.52 -15.24 2.63
C ILE A 22 16.00 -15.30 2.88
N LEU A 23 15.57 -15.91 3.98
CA LEU A 23 14.15 -15.97 4.34
C LEU A 23 13.58 -14.57 4.59
N SER A 24 14.31 -13.68 5.27
CA SER A 24 13.89 -12.29 5.46
C SER A 24 13.72 -11.56 4.13
N PHE A 25 14.65 -11.72 3.18
CA PHE A 25 14.51 -11.13 1.84
C PHE A 25 13.28 -11.66 1.10
N LEU A 26 12.99 -12.96 1.19
CA LEU A 26 11.80 -13.55 0.56
C LEU A 26 10.50 -13.01 1.16
N VAL A 27 10.46 -12.82 2.48
CA VAL A 27 9.30 -12.22 3.17
C VAL A 27 9.11 -10.76 2.71
N ILE A 28 10.18 -9.96 2.74
CA ILE A 28 10.13 -8.55 2.32
C ILE A 28 9.67 -8.45 0.86
N TYR A 29 10.23 -9.27 -0.04
CA TYR A 29 9.86 -9.29 -1.45
C TYR A 29 8.37 -9.55 -1.65
N LYS A 30 7.80 -10.54 -0.96
CA LYS A 30 6.35 -10.80 -1.02
C LYS A 30 5.51 -9.66 -0.46
N SER A 31 6.00 -8.97 0.56
CA SER A 31 5.28 -7.85 1.16
C SER A 31 5.22 -6.62 0.24
N LEU A 32 6.20 -6.41 -0.65
CA LEU A 32 6.22 -5.26 -1.55
C LEU A 32 5.01 -5.23 -2.50
N ASP A 33 4.59 -6.39 -3.03
CA ASP A 33 3.40 -6.49 -3.88
C ASP A 33 2.11 -6.11 -3.12
N ILE A 34 2.03 -6.49 -1.83
CA ILE A 34 0.88 -6.16 -0.97
C ILE A 34 0.87 -4.66 -0.69
N ILE A 35 2.03 -4.09 -0.34
CA ILE A 35 2.20 -2.66 -0.06
C ILE A 35 1.83 -1.84 -1.30
N GLY A 36 2.21 -2.27 -2.51
CA GLY A 36 1.83 -1.60 -3.75
C GLY A 36 0.32 -1.52 -3.93
N LYS A 37 -0.40 -2.62 -3.73
CA LYS A 37 -1.87 -2.66 -3.84
C LYS A 37 -2.54 -1.79 -2.79
N GLU A 38 -2.08 -1.84 -1.55
CA GLU A 38 -2.62 -1.01 -0.47
C GLU A 38 -2.34 0.48 -0.71
N ALA A 39 -1.14 0.83 -1.19
CA ALA A 39 -0.79 2.21 -1.53
C ALA A 39 -1.69 2.78 -2.63
N THR A 40 -1.99 2.01 -3.67
CA THR A 40 -2.94 2.41 -4.72
C THR A 40 -4.34 2.61 -4.14
N ARG A 41 -4.81 1.68 -3.29
CA ARG A 41 -6.13 1.80 -2.62
C ARG A 41 -6.20 3.05 -1.75
N THR A 42 -5.19 3.31 -0.93
CA THR A 42 -5.13 4.51 -0.09
C THR A 42 -5.11 5.79 -0.94
N SER A 43 -4.41 5.78 -2.07
CA SER A 43 -4.37 6.94 -2.98
C SER A 43 -5.74 7.21 -3.60
N CYS A 44 -6.46 6.16 -4.03
CA CYS A 44 -7.83 6.29 -4.54
C CYS A 44 -8.82 6.75 -3.47
N MET A 45 -8.75 6.20 -2.25
CA MET A 45 -9.55 6.67 -1.12
C MET A 45 -9.26 8.14 -0.80
N ARG A 46 -8.00 8.56 -0.87
CA ARG A 46 -7.62 9.96 -0.66
C ARG A 46 -8.22 10.88 -1.72
N LYS A 47 -8.23 10.46 -2.99
CA LYS A 47 -8.91 11.19 -4.08
C LYS A 47 -10.40 11.32 -3.80
N LEU A 48 -11.07 10.23 -3.42
CA LEU A 48 -12.47 10.22 -3.02
C LEU A 48 -12.76 11.22 -1.91
N THR A 49 -12.04 11.12 -0.79
CA THR A 49 -12.21 12.03 0.35
C THR A 49 -11.97 13.47 -0.04
N LYS A 50 -10.92 13.75 -0.82
CA LYS A 50 -10.61 15.10 -1.28
C LYS A 50 -11.71 15.65 -2.20
N TYR A 51 -12.22 14.82 -3.11
CA TYR A 51 -13.31 15.19 -4.01
C TYR A 51 -14.56 15.58 -3.22
N CYS A 52 -15.01 14.74 -2.29
CA CYS A 52 -16.18 15.04 -1.47
C CYS A 52 -15.96 16.28 -0.58
N GLN A 53 -14.77 16.43 0.00
CA GLN A 53 -14.42 17.61 0.79
C GLN A 53 -14.49 18.90 -0.05
N ASP A 54 -13.85 18.91 -1.23
CA ASP A 54 -13.81 20.09 -2.11
C ASP A 54 -15.21 20.40 -2.68
N TRP A 55 -16.04 19.37 -2.91
CA TRP A 55 -17.44 19.54 -3.34
C TRP A 55 -18.32 20.08 -2.22
N GLY A 56 -18.14 19.58 -0.99
CA GLY A 56 -18.86 20.01 0.20
C GLY A 56 -18.54 21.45 0.62
N VAL A 57 -17.30 21.91 0.44
CA VAL A 57 -16.92 23.34 0.62
C VAL A 57 -17.75 24.26 -0.26
N ASN A 58 -18.16 23.78 -1.45
CA ASN A 58 -19.01 24.53 -2.37
C ASN A 58 -20.52 24.23 -2.20
N ASN A 59 -20.92 23.64 -1.06
CA ASN A 59 -22.30 23.19 -0.77
C ASN A 59 -22.88 22.30 -1.89
N TYR A 60 -22.02 21.50 -2.52
CA TYR A 60 -22.41 20.58 -3.58
C TYR A 60 -23.07 21.24 -4.80
N ASN A 61 -22.80 22.52 -5.05
CA ASN A 61 -23.43 23.28 -6.16
C ASN A 61 -22.78 23.00 -7.52
N ALA A 62 -21.48 22.70 -7.54
CA ALA A 62 -20.71 22.39 -8.74
C ALA A 62 -19.61 21.40 -8.40
N GLU A 63 -19.34 20.45 -9.30
CA GLU A 63 -18.26 19.48 -9.11
C GLU A 63 -16.90 20.20 -9.04
N PRO A 64 -16.01 19.81 -8.10
CA PRO A 64 -14.76 20.53 -7.87
C PRO A 64 -13.73 20.33 -8.99
N TYR A 65 -13.75 19.17 -9.64
CA TYR A 65 -12.88 18.83 -10.77
C TYR A 65 -13.43 17.60 -11.51
N SER A 66 -12.93 17.32 -12.71
CA SER A 66 -13.27 16.09 -13.43
C SER A 66 -12.64 14.88 -12.74
N TRP A 67 -13.49 13.95 -12.27
CA TRP A 67 -13.05 12.73 -11.59
C TRP A 67 -12.10 11.90 -12.46
N ASP A 68 -12.43 11.70 -13.73
CA ASP A 68 -11.69 10.81 -14.64
C ASP A 68 -10.34 11.41 -15.07
N ASP A 69 -10.23 12.73 -15.06
CA ASP A 69 -9.01 13.45 -15.46
C ASP A 69 -8.00 13.61 -14.31
N THR A 70 -8.42 13.36 -13.07
CA THR A 70 -7.59 13.57 -11.88
C THR A 70 -6.95 12.28 -11.41
N GLU A 71 -5.65 12.32 -11.09
CA GLU A 71 -4.95 11.17 -10.53
C GLU A 71 -5.37 10.85 -9.09
N PRO A 72 -5.25 9.58 -8.65
CA PRO A 72 -4.92 8.39 -9.44
C PRO A 72 -6.06 7.97 -10.40
N LYS A 73 -5.67 7.35 -11.52
CA LYS A 73 -6.56 6.72 -12.51
C LYS A 73 -6.85 5.27 -12.13
N GLU A 74 -7.88 4.68 -12.74
CA GLU A 74 -8.25 3.26 -12.58
C GLU A 74 -8.67 2.86 -11.16
N CYS A 75 -9.21 3.80 -10.37
CA CYS A 75 -9.73 3.52 -9.04
C CYS A 75 -10.92 2.55 -9.05
N GLU A 76 -11.60 2.44 -10.20
CA GLU A 76 -12.70 1.52 -10.46
C GLU A 76 -12.25 0.06 -10.33
N THR A 77 -10.98 -0.24 -10.62
CA THR A 77 -10.40 -1.59 -10.44
C THR A 77 -10.33 -2.01 -8.97
N LEU A 78 -10.43 -1.04 -8.06
CA LEU A 78 -10.46 -1.22 -6.61
C LEU A 78 -11.87 -0.95 -6.03
N GLU A 79 -12.89 -0.94 -6.88
CA GLU A 79 -14.30 -0.67 -6.52
C GLU A 79 -14.52 0.74 -5.95
N ILE A 80 -13.64 1.69 -6.26
CA ILE A 80 -13.75 3.11 -5.87
C ILE A 80 -14.14 3.92 -7.10
N TYR A 81 -15.42 4.27 -7.19
CA TYR A 81 -16.00 5.01 -8.32
C TYR A 81 -16.13 6.50 -8.01
N LYS A 82 -16.48 7.29 -9.04
CA LYS A 82 -16.90 8.68 -8.85
C LYS A 82 -18.10 8.71 -7.88
N PRO A 83 -18.01 9.44 -6.76
CA PRO A 83 -19.12 9.48 -5.81
C PRO A 83 -20.29 10.29 -6.36
N THR A 84 -21.50 9.94 -5.97
CA THR A 84 -22.66 10.82 -6.13
C THR A 84 -22.63 11.94 -5.10
N LYS A 85 -23.50 12.93 -5.30
CA LYS A 85 -23.68 13.99 -4.31
C LYS A 85 -24.16 13.44 -2.98
N GLU A 86 -25.13 12.51 -2.99
CA GLU A 86 -25.63 11.91 -1.74
C GLU A 86 -24.51 11.16 -1.00
N GLU A 87 -23.68 10.39 -1.71
CA GLU A 87 -22.57 9.66 -1.11
C GLU A 87 -21.53 10.59 -0.47
N CYS A 88 -21.30 11.78 -1.05
CA CYS A 88 -20.41 12.78 -0.45
C CYS A 88 -21.05 13.53 0.72
N GLU A 89 -22.38 13.68 0.75
CA GLU A 89 -23.11 14.29 1.87
C GLU A 89 -23.12 13.37 3.11
N GLU A 90 -23.00 12.06 2.90
CA GLU A 90 -22.88 11.04 3.95
C GLU A 90 -21.42 10.77 4.39
N PHE A 91 -20.44 11.40 3.74
CA PHE A 91 -19.00 11.13 3.92
C PHE A 91 -18.37 11.81 5.14
#